data_AF-A0A7C7RVP9-F1
#
_entry.id   AF-A0A7C7RVP9-F1
#
_cell.length_a   1.000
_cell.length_b   1.000
_cell.length_c   1.000
_cell.angle_alpha   90.00
_cell.angle_beta   90.00
_cell.angle_gamma   90.00
#
_symmetry.space_group_name_H-M   'P 1'
#
loop_
_entity.id
_entity.type
_entity.pdbx_description
1 polymer ?
#
loop_
_entity_poly.entity_id
_entity_poly.type
_entity_poly.pdbx_seq_one_letter_code
_entity_poly.pdbx_strand_id
1 'polypeptide(L)'
;MQTEDFESSNHFIQNIIEEDLSAGKYQGRVHTRFPPEPNGYLHIGHAKSICLNFGLASQYSGKCNLRFDDTNPSREGEEYVQAIMKDVRWLGFDWEDRLFYASDNFDQLYDYAIQLIEKGKAYVDDLNPEQIREYRGTLSEPGQNSPYRDRVVEENLDLFNKMRAGEFAEGDRVLR
;
A
#
# COMPACT_ATOMS: atom_id res chain seq x y z
N MET A 1 -5.94 12.64 -45.54
CA MET A 1 -6.22 13.01 -44.14
C MET A 1 -4.89 12.91 -43.43
N GLN A 2 -4.22 14.03 -43.22
CA GLN A 2 -2.95 14.05 -42.48
C GLN A 2 -3.30 13.80 -41.01
N THR A 3 -2.79 12.70 -40.46
CA THR A 3 -2.79 12.48 -39.02
C THR A 3 -1.77 13.46 -38.45
N GLU A 4 -2.23 14.48 -37.74
CA GLU A 4 -1.35 15.31 -36.94
C GLU A 4 -0.73 14.42 -35.87
N ASP A 5 0.58 14.16 -35.98
CA ASP A 5 1.38 13.59 -34.91
C ASP A 5 1.40 14.62 -33.78
N PHE A 6 0.47 14.48 -32.84
CA PHE A 6 0.58 15.19 -31.56
C PHE A 6 1.85 14.68 -30.88
N GLU A 7 2.92 15.47 -30.92
CA GLU A 7 4.08 15.29 -30.05
C GLU A 7 3.58 15.37 -28.60
N SER A 8 3.31 14.20 -28.04
CA SER A 8 2.90 14.03 -26.65
C SER A 8 4.07 14.43 -25.78
N SER A 9 4.07 15.66 -25.29
CA SER A 9 4.97 16.10 -24.23
C SER A 9 4.91 15.11 -23.06
N ASN A 10 6.07 14.64 -22.61
CA ASN A 10 6.19 13.74 -21.47
C ASN A 10 5.46 14.31 -20.26
N HIS A 11 4.68 13.48 -19.56
CA HIS A 11 4.09 13.88 -18.28
C HIS A 11 5.16 13.86 -17.17
N PHE A 12 4.94 14.60 -16.09
CA PHE A 12 5.96 14.78 -15.04
C PHE A 12 6.56 13.48 -14.46
N ILE A 13 5.79 12.38 -14.38
CA ILE A 13 6.31 11.08 -13.92
C ILE A 13 7.34 10.49 -14.91
N GLN A 14 7.16 10.66 -16.23
CA GLN A 14 8.14 10.24 -17.24
C GLN A 14 9.42 11.05 -17.09
N ASN A 15 9.31 12.37 -16.88
CA ASN A 15 10.49 13.22 -16.65
C ASN A 15 11.30 12.75 -15.43
N ILE A 16 10.64 12.37 -14.33
CA ILE A 16 11.31 11.82 -13.15
C ILE A 16 12.01 10.50 -13.47
N ILE A 17 11.37 9.62 -14.25
CA ILE A 17 11.98 8.34 -14.68
C ILE A 17 13.20 8.61 -15.56
N GLU A 18 13.13 9.54 -16.50
CA GLU A 18 14.23 9.90 -17.40
C GLU A 18 15.40 10.54 -16.65
N GLU A 19 15.12 11.39 -15.66
CA GLU A 19 16.13 11.94 -14.76
C GLU A 19 16.83 10.82 -13.98
N ASP A 20 16.09 9.88 -13.39
CA ASP A 20 16.65 8.75 -12.65
C ASP A 20 17.47 7.81 -13.55
N LEU A 21 17.01 7.55 -14.78
CA LEU A 21 17.74 6.75 -15.77
C LEU A 21 19.03 7.44 -16.22
N SER A 22 18.98 8.74 -16.51
CA SER A 22 20.16 9.52 -16.91
C SER A 22 21.20 9.63 -15.80
N ALA A 23 20.75 9.68 -14.54
CA ALA A 23 21.60 9.63 -13.35
C ALA A 23 22.11 8.21 -13.01
N GLY A 24 21.73 7.19 -13.78
CA GLY A 24 22.15 5.81 -13.53
C GLY A 24 21.57 5.19 -12.25
N LYS A 25 20.46 5.72 -11.72
CA LYS A 25 19.83 5.17 -10.52
C LYS A 25 19.23 3.79 -10.80
N TYR A 26 19.10 2.99 -9.74
CA TYR A 26 18.46 1.66 -9.75
C TYR A 26 18.97 0.70 -10.82
N GLN A 27 20.20 0.90 -11.32
CA GLN A 27 20.80 0.12 -12.40
C GLN A 27 19.92 0.14 -13.68
N GLY A 28 19.23 1.26 -13.93
CA GLY A 28 18.37 1.45 -15.09
C GLY A 28 17.03 0.71 -15.04
N ARG A 29 16.65 0.10 -13.90
CA ARG A 29 15.36 -0.59 -13.77
C ARG A 29 14.22 0.39 -13.48
N VAL A 30 13.15 0.23 -14.25
CA VAL A 30 11.83 0.79 -13.94
C VAL A 30 10.92 -0.34 -13.47
N HIS A 31 10.30 -0.20 -12.30
CA HIS A 31 9.39 -1.20 -11.75
C HIS A 31 8.19 -0.53 -11.08
N THR A 32 7.03 -0.66 -11.69
CA THR A 32 5.76 -0.06 -11.24
C THR A 32 4.82 -1.12 -10.64
N ARG A 33 3.65 -0.70 -10.18
CA ARG A 33 2.59 -1.60 -9.70
C ARG A 33 1.22 -0.97 -9.86
N PHE A 34 0.20 -1.77 -10.13
CA PHE A 34 -1.19 -1.40 -9.96
C PHE A 34 -1.74 -2.13 -8.72
N PRO A 35 -2.00 -1.42 -7.60
CA PRO A 35 -2.36 -2.05 -6.34
C PRO A 35 -3.83 -1.83 -5.91
N PRO A 36 -4.84 -2.43 -6.58
CA PRO A 36 -6.23 -2.26 -6.18
C PRO A 36 -6.57 -3.04 -4.90
N GLU A 37 -7.45 -2.48 -4.07
CA GLU A 37 -8.13 -3.24 -3.02
C GLU A 37 -9.25 -4.08 -3.67
N PRO A 38 -9.37 -5.39 -3.38
CA PRO A 38 -10.38 -6.25 -4.01
C PRO A 38 -11.74 -6.14 -3.30
N ASN A 39 -12.28 -4.92 -3.18
CA ASN A 39 -13.55 -4.62 -2.51
C ASN A 39 -14.64 -4.04 -3.45
N GLY A 40 -14.37 -4.02 -4.76
CA GLY A 40 -15.27 -3.49 -5.77
C GLY A 40 -14.77 -3.68 -7.20
N TYR A 41 -15.66 -3.47 -8.16
CA TYR A 41 -15.33 -3.53 -9.59
C TYR A 41 -14.52 -2.31 -10.04
N LEU A 42 -13.68 -2.49 -11.07
CA LEU A 42 -12.93 -1.38 -11.64
C LEU A 42 -13.87 -0.45 -12.44
N HIS A 43 -13.81 0.85 -12.17
CA HIS A 43 -14.38 1.89 -13.02
C HIS A 43 -13.31 2.56 -13.91
N ILE A 44 -13.73 3.43 -14.84
CA ILE A 44 -12.86 4.12 -15.81
C ILE A 44 -11.69 4.90 -15.17
N GLY A 45 -11.84 5.41 -13.95
CA GLY A 45 -10.74 6.04 -13.21
C GLY A 45 -9.54 5.09 -12.99
N HIS A 46 -9.79 3.79 -12.81
CA HIS A 46 -8.74 2.78 -12.68
C HIS A 46 -8.04 2.51 -14.00
N ALA A 47 -8.74 2.59 -15.14
CA ALA A 47 -8.12 2.44 -16.45
C ALA A 47 -6.99 3.45 -16.65
N LYS A 48 -7.14 4.70 -16.18
CA LYS A 48 -6.06 5.69 -16.19
C LYS A 48 -4.83 5.21 -15.40
N SER A 49 -5.04 4.67 -14.20
CA SER A 49 -3.95 4.15 -13.35
C SER A 49 -3.29 2.91 -13.96
N ILE A 50 -4.07 2.01 -14.56
CA ILE A 50 -3.58 0.81 -15.26
C ILE A 50 -2.72 1.23 -16.45
N CYS A 51 -3.25 2.07 -17.36
CA CYS A 51 -2.50 2.54 -18.52
C CYS A 51 -1.23 3.29 -18.13
N LEU A 52 -1.26 4.06 -17.04
CA LEU A 52 -0.07 4.72 -16.52
C LEU A 52 0.98 3.70 -16.04
N ASN A 53 0.63 2.80 -15.12
CA ASN A 53 1.61 1.91 -14.50
C ASN A 53 2.15 0.85 -15.46
N PHE A 54 1.27 0.16 -16.18
CA PHE A 54 1.68 -0.85 -17.16
C PHE A 54 2.28 -0.21 -18.42
N GLY A 55 1.75 0.94 -18.86
CA GLY A 55 2.30 1.68 -20.00
C GLY A 55 3.73 2.16 -19.74
N LEU A 56 4.02 2.72 -18.55
CA LEU A 56 5.38 3.10 -18.19
C LEU A 56 6.32 1.90 -18.10
N ALA A 57 5.88 0.79 -17.51
CA ALA A 57 6.68 -0.42 -17.50
C ALA A 57 7.02 -0.90 -18.93
N SER A 58 6.04 -0.92 -19.83
CA SER A 58 6.25 -1.29 -21.24
C SER A 58 7.19 -0.32 -21.96
N GLN A 59 6.95 0.99 -21.85
CA GLN A 59 7.74 2.04 -22.50
C GLN A 59 9.23 1.97 -22.12
N TYR A 60 9.53 1.69 -20.85
CA TYR A 60 10.90 1.65 -20.35
C TYR A 60 11.47 0.24 -20.23
N SER A 61 10.87 -0.76 -20.88
CA SER A 61 11.30 -2.19 -20.80
C SER A 61 11.45 -2.68 -19.36
N GLY A 62 10.60 -2.16 -18.48
CA GLY A 62 10.54 -2.46 -17.04
C GLY A 62 9.53 -3.55 -16.71
N LYS A 63 9.11 -3.60 -15.44
CA LYS A 63 8.12 -4.55 -14.94
C LYS A 63 6.97 -3.83 -14.23
N CYS A 64 5.76 -4.39 -14.30
CA CYS A 64 4.61 -3.93 -13.53
C CYS A 64 4.03 -5.09 -12.72
N ASN A 65 3.86 -4.91 -11.42
CA ASN A 65 3.15 -5.88 -10.58
C ASN A 65 1.64 -5.61 -10.63
N LEU A 66 0.81 -6.65 -10.67
CA LEU A 66 -0.57 -6.59 -10.19
C LEU A 66 -0.54 -7.05 -8.74
N ARG A 67 -0.88 -6.16 -7.79
CA ARG A 67 -0.88 -6.51 -6.36
C ARG A 67 -2.23 -6.23 -5.74
N PHE A 68 -2.92 -7.23 -5.21
CA PHE A 68 -4.11 -6.97 -4.42
C PHE A 68 -3.70 -6.40 -3.05
N ASP A 69 -4.27 -5.26 -2.67
CA ASP A 69 -4.05 -4.66 -1.35
C ASP A 69 -5.07 -5.22 -0.35
N ASP A 70 -4.99 -6.54 -0.13
CA ASP A 70 -5.96 -7.38 0.57
C ASP A 70 -5.73 -7.43 2.10
N THR A 71 -5.66 -6.25 2.71
CA THR A 71 -5.35 -6.10 4.14
C THR A 71 -6.58 -6.01 5.03
N ASN A 72 -7.79 -5.99 4.46
CA ASN A 72 -9.05 -5.85 5.14
C ASN A 72 -10.00 -7.03 4.86
N PRO A 73 -9.98 -8.08 5.69
CA PRO A 73 -10.76 -9.30 5.45
C PRO A 73 -12.29 -9.08 5.46
N SER A 74 -12.79 -7.95 5.97
CA SER A 74 -14.23 -7.69 6.09
C SER A 74 -14.88 -7.13 4.82
N ARG A 75 -14.10 -6.64 3.86
CA ARG A 75 -14.60 -5.93 2.67
C ARG A 75 -14.21 -6.57 1.34
N GLU A 76 -13.43 -7.64 1.40
CA GLU A 76 -12.78 -8.21 0.24
C GLU A 76 -13.52 -9.45 -0.28
N GLY A 77 -13.44 -9.69 -1.58
CA GLY A 77 -14.12 -10.83 -2.21
C GLY A 77 -13.36 -11.38 -3.41
N GLU A 78 -13.31 -12.71 -3.50
CA GLU A 78 -12.71 -13.43 -4.63
C GLU A 78 -13.33 -13.03 -5.97
N GLU A 79 -14.62 -12.68 -5.99
CA GLU A 79 -15.32 -12.15 -7.16
C GLU A 79 -14.61 -10.90 -7.72
N TYR A 80 -14.20 -9.97 -6.85
CA TYR A 80 -13.52 -8.74 -7.25
C TYR A 80 -12.10 -9.02 -7.73
N VAL A 81 -11.37 -9.93 -7.09
CA VAL A 81 -10.05 -10.39 -7.55
C VAL A 81 -10.14 -10.87 -9.01
N GLN A 82 -11.06 -11.78 -9.30
CA GLN A 82 -11.25 -12.33 -10.64
C GLN A 82 -11.70 -11.27 -11.66
N ALA A 83 -12.62 -10.38 -11.27
CA ALA A 83 -13.10 -9.30 -12.13
C ALA A 83 -11.98 -8.31 -12.48
N ILE A 84 -11.18 -7.88 -11.49
CA ILE A 84 -10.05 -6.97 -11.68
C ILE A 84 -9.02 -7.59 -12.62
N MET A 85 -8.64 -8.86 -12.41
CA MET A 85 -7.72 -9.58 -13.29
C MET A 85 -8.24 -9.63 -14.74
N LYS A 86 -9.54 -9.89 -14.90
CA LYS A 86 -10.18 -9.93 -16.21
C LYS A 86 -10.15 -8.56 -16.90
N ASP A 87 -10.46 -7.48 -16.18
CA ASP A 87 -10.50 -6.12 -16.73
C ASP A 87 -9.11 -5.62 -17.12
N VAL A 88 -8.07 -5.91 -16.32
CA VAL A 88 -6.68 -5.56 -16.66
C VAL A 88 -6.24 -6.28 -17.95
N ARG A 89 -6.56 -7.58 -18.08
CA ARG A 89 -6.30 -8.33 -19.33
C ARG A 89 -7.11 -7.83 -20.51
N TRP A 90 -8.37 -7.47 -20.28
CA TRP A 90 -9.26 -6.93 -21.32
C TRP A 90 -8.75 -5.59 -21.86
N LEU A 91 -8.15 -4.75 -21.01
CA LEU A 91 -7.44 -3.53 -21.41
C LEU A 91 -6.14 -3.78 -22.18
N GLY A 92 -5.71 -5.04 -22.32
CA GLY A 92 -4.53 -5.43 -23.10
C GLY A 92 -3.22 -5.47 -22.33
N PHE A 93 -3.26 -5.41 -21.00
CA PHE A 93 -2.08 -5.49 -20.15
C PHE A 93 -1.93 -6.87 -19.50
N ASP A 94 -0.67 -7.27 -19.26
CA ASP A 94 -0.31 -8.50 -18.58
C ASP A 94 0.69 -8.19 -17.46
N TRP A 95 0.54 -8.89 -16.35
CA TRP A 95 1.46 -8.85 -15.21
C TRP A 95 2.39 -10.07 -15.18
N GLU A 96 2.36 -10.93 -16.20
CA GLU A 96 3.23 -12.11 -16.29
C GLU A 96 3.09 -13.01 -15.03
N ASP A 97 4.21 -13.33 -14.38
CA ASP A 97 4.29 -14.08 -13.13
C ASP A 97 4.19 -13.19 -11.86
N ARG A 98 3.78 -11.93 -12.03
CA ARG A 98 3.91 -10.85 -11.01
C ARG A 98 2.59 -10.51 -10.34
N LEU A 99 1.79 -11.53 -10.08
CA LEU A 99 0.60 -11.44 -9.24
C LEU A 99 1.02 -11.58 -7.77
N PHE A 100 0.64 -10.61 -6.94
CA PHE A 100 0.96 -10.61 -5.51
C PHE A 100 -0.24 -10.22 -4.67
N TYR A 101 -0.21 -10.62 -3.40
CA TYR A 101 -1.16 -10.20 -2.38
C TYR A 101 -0.41 -9.50 -1.26
N ALA A 102 -1.00 -8.47 -0.65
CA ALA A 102 -0.44 -7.84 0.54
C ALA A 102 -0.45 -8.82 1.74
N SER A 103 -1.45 -9.71 1.79
CA SER A 103 -1.57 -10.78 2.78
C SER A 103 -0.40 -11.77 2.77
N ASP A 104 0.23 -12.02 1.61
CA ASP A 104 1.46 -12.82 1.48
C ASP A 104 2.63 -12.22 2.29
N ASN A 105 2.53 -10.96 2.71
CA ASN A 105 3.55 -10.26 3.47
C ASN A 105 3.18 -10.03 4.94
N PHE A 106 2.09 -10.60 5.47
CA PHE A 106 1.69 -10.37 6.86
C PHE A 106 2.75 -10.77 7.90
N ASP A 107 3.43 -11.90 7.73
CA ASP A 107 4.53 -12.28 8.63
C ASP A 107 5.68 -11.26 8.56
N GLN A 108 6.02 -10.81 7.35
CA GLN A 108 7.07 -9.80 7.16
C GLN A 108 6.69 -8.44 7.75
N LEU A 109 5.41 -8.03 7.63
CA LEU A 109 4.90 -6.79 8.22
C LEU A 109 4.90 -6.87 9.75
N TYR A 110 4.54 -8.03 10.31
CA TYR A 110 4.63 -8.29 11.74
C TYR A 110 6.08 -8.22 12.25
N ASP A 111 7.04 -8.80 11.52
CA ASP A 111 8.46 -8.69 11.87
C ASP A 111 8.96 -7.24 11.83
N TYR A 112 8.50 -6.44 10.85
CA TYR A 112 8.81 -5.02 10.83
C TYR A 112 8.17 -4.26 12.00
N ALA A 113 6.94 -4.61 12.39
CA ALA A 113 6.29 -4.04 13.56
C ALA A 113 7.10 -4.33 14.84
N ILE A 114 7.57 -5.57 15.03
CA ILE A 114 8.49 -5.93 16.12
C ILE A 114 9.75 -5.06 16.09
N GLN A 115 10.41 -4.94 14.93
CA GLN A 115 11.61 -4.09 14.80
C GLN A 115 11.34 -2.62 15.14
N LEU A 116 10.14 -2.10 14.87
CA LEU A 116 9.76 -0.73 15.25
C LEU A 116 9.56 -0.63 16.76
N ILE A 117 8.94 -1.61 17.39
CA ILE A 117 8.79 -1.69 18.86
C ILE A 117 10.17 -1.73 19.53
N GLU A 118 11.07 -2.60 19.09
CA GLU A 118 12.43 -2.74 19.63
C GLU A 118 13.25 -1.44 19.51
N LYS A 119 12.97 -0.63 18.49
CA LYS A 119 13.61 0.69 18.27
C LYS A 119 12.92 1.83 19.03
N GLY A 120 11.89 1.55 19.83
CA GLY A 120 11.08 2.56 20.51
C GLY A 120 10.31 3.48 19.55
N LYS A 121 9.98 2.96 18.35
CA LYS A 121 9.30 3.70 17.27
C LYS A 121 7.85 3.27 17.06
N ALA A 122 7.38 2.28 17.81
CA ALA A 122 5.98 1.87 17.86
C ALA A 122 5.62 1.43 19.29
N TYR A 123 4.36 1.61 19.68
CA TYR A 123 3.86 1.22 21.00
C TYR A 123 2.42 0.70 20.90
N VAL A 124 2.01 -0.15 21.83
CA VAL A 124 0.62 -0.60 21.96
C VAL A 124 -0.17 0.46 22.72
N ASP A 125 -1.27 0.90 22.15
CA ASP A 125 -2.18 1.90 22.71
C ASP A 125 -3.47 1.22 23.20
N ASP A 126 -3.85 1.45 24.46
CA ASP A 126 -5.07 0.92 25.07
C ASP A 126 -6.21 1.97 25.08
N LEU A 127 -6.02 3.12 24.42
CA LEU A 127 -7.10 4.07 24.20
C LEU A 127 -8.12 3.47 23.23
N ASN A 128 -9.40 3.60 23.56
CA ASN A 128 -10.48 3.19 22.65
C ASN A 128 -10.55 4.11 21.40
N PRO A 129 -11.29 3.74 20.35
CA PRO A 129 -11.36 4.51 19.10
C PRO A 129 -11.79 5.97 19.29
N GLU A 130 -12.74 6.25 20.19
CA GLU A 130 -13.20 7.60 20.52
C GLU A 130 -12.08 8.43 21.16
N GLN A 131 -11.39 7.86 22.15
CA GLN A 131 -10.27 8.50 22.83
C GLN A 131 -9.09 8.74 21.89
N ILE A 132 -8.77 7.79 21.00
CA ILE A 132 -7.73 7.99 19.97
C ILE A 132 -8.07 9.22 19.11
N ARG A 133 -9.35 9.42 18.77
CA ARG A 133 -9.80 10.58 17.99
C ARG A 133 -9.65 11.87 18.79
N GLU A 134 -10.01 11.88 20.07
CA GLU A 134 -9.84 13.05 20.95
C GLU A 134 -8.36 13.43 21.10
N TYR A 135 -7.49 12.45 21.38
CA TYR A 135 -6.06 12.67 21.56
C TYR A 135 -5.33 13.04 20.26
N ARG A 136 -5.90 12.74 19.09
CA ARG A 136 -5.32 13.11 17.79
C ARG A 136 -5.32 14.63 17.57
N GLY A 137 -6.21 15.37 18.22
CA GLY A 137 -6.42 16.79 17.95
C GLY A 137 -7.18 17.04 16.65
N THR A 138 -7.01 18.22 16.08
CA THR A 138 -7.74 18.67 14.88
C THR A 138 -6.78 19.27 13.85
N LEU A 139 -7.31 19.80 12.73
CA LEU A 139 -6.49 20.53 11.76
C LEU A 139 -5.89 21.83 12.32
N SER A 140 -6.47 22.36 13.40
CA SER A 140 -6.05 23.61 14.05
C SER A 140 -5.42 23.42 15.42
N GLU A 141 -5.59 22.26 16.05
CA GLU A 141 -5.12 22.01 17.42
C GLU A 141 -4.21 20.77 17.45
N PRO A 142 -3.02 20.87 18.07
CA PRO A 142 -2.10 19.75 18.13
C PRO A 142 -2.68 18.61 18.98
N GLY A 143 -2.39 17.39 18.56
CA GLY A 143 -2.68 16.20 19.34
C GLY A 143 -1.87 16.11 20.62
N GLN A 144 -2.28 15.20 21.50
CA GLN A 144 -1.63 14.91 22.77
C GLN A 144 -1.12 13.47 22.75
N ASN A 145 -0.02 13.23 23.46
CA ASN A 145 0.52 11.88 23.60
C ASN A 145 -0.47 10.99 24.36
N SER A 146 -0.67 9.76 23.89
CA SER A 146 -1.38 8.74 24.66
C SER A 146 -0.66 8.51 25.99
N PRO A 147 -1.38 8.25 27.10
CA PRO A 147 -0.76 7.86 28.37
C PRO A 147 0.06 6.56 28.26
N TYR A 148 -0.16 5.75 27.23
CA TYR A 148 0.56 4.50 26.97
C TYR A 148 1.78 4.66 26.05
N ARG A 149 2.06 5.89 25.58
CA ARG A 149 3.10 6.16 24.57
C ARG A 149 4.52 5.79 25.02
N ASP A 150 4.79 5.89 26.33
CA ASP A 150 6.12 5.69 26.90
C ASP A 150 6.26 4.30 27.57
N ARG A 151 5.42 3.32 27.20
CA ARG A 151 5.59 1.91 27.58
C ARG A 151 6.98 1.41 27.21
N VAL A 152 7.56 0.58 28.09
CA VAL A 152 8.85 -0.05 27.83
C VAL A 152 8.72 -1.08 26.69
N VAL A 153 9.84 -1.34 26.00
CA VAL A 153 9.88 -2.23 24.83
C VAL A 153 9.32 -3.61 25.16
N GLU A 154 9.70 -4.17 26.30
CA GLU A 154 9.29 -5.50 26.74
C GLU A 154 7.78 -5.62 26.93
N GLU A 155 7.15 -4.58 27.48
CA GLU A 155 5.69 -4.52 27.66
C GLU A 155 4.98 -4.45 26.30
N ASN A 156 5.48 -3.62 25.38
CA ASN A 156 4.90 -3.51 24.04
C ASN A 156 5.00 -4.83 23.26
N LEU A 157 6.13 -5.53 23.35
CA LEU A 157 6.32 -6.82 22.69
C LEU A 157 5.36 -7.88 23.24
N ASP A 158 5.23 -7.99 24.57
CA ASP A 158 4.28 -8.92 25.21
C ASP A 158 2.84 -8.63 24.77
N LEU A 159 2.40 -7.37 24.85
CA LEU A 159 1.06 -6.97 24.45
C LEU A 159 0.80 -7.21 22.96
N PHE A 160 1.74 -6.88 22.08
CA PHE A 160 1.57 -7.06 20.64
C PHE A 160 1.50 -8.56 20.25
N ASN A 161 2.25 -9.42 20.94
CA ASN A 161 2.16 -10.88 20.78
C ASN A 161 0.77 -11.41 21.21
N LYS A 162 0.23 -10.91 22.32
CA LYS A 162 -1.11 -11.26 22.80
C LYS A 162 -2.22 -10.76 21.87
N MET A 163 -2.04 -9.58 21.27
CA MET A 163 -2.94 -9.08 20.21
C MET A 163 -2.98 -10.06 19.03
N ARG A 164 -1.82 -10.52 18.54
CA ARG A 164 -1.74 -11.51 17.46
C ARG A 164 -2.37 -12.86 17.86
N ALA A 165 -2.24 -13.25 19.12
CA ALA A 165 -2.82 -14.48 19.66
C ALA A 165 -4.35 -14.42 19.87
N GLY A 166 -4.98 -13.26 19.69
CA GLY A 166 -6.42 -13.08 19.86
C GLY A 166 -6.87 -13.01 21.32
N GLU A 167 -5.98 -12.61 22.24
CA GLU A 167 -6.29 -12.52 23.68
C GLU A 167 -7.14 -11.28 24.05
N PHE A 168 -7.38 -10.37 23.11
CA PHE A 168 -8.11 -9.13 23.32
C PHE A 168 -9.27 -9.00 22.32
N ALA A 169 -10.33 -8.28 22.71
CA ALA A 169 -11.44 -8.01 21.81
C ALA A 169 -11.05 -6.94 20.76
N GLU A 170 -11.79 -6.91 19.65
CA GLU A 170 -11.60 -5.89 18.63
C GLU A 170 -11.77 -4.48 19.21
N GLY A 171 -10.80 -3.61 18.95
CA GLY A 171 -10.82 -2.22 19.43
C GLY A 171 -10.29 -2.01 20.85
N ASP A 172 -9.96 -3.07 21.59
CA ASP A 172 -9.36 -2.95 22.93
C ASP A 172 -7.96 -2.32 22.87
N ARG A 173 -7.19 -2.65 21.83
CA ARG A 173 -5.79 -2.23 21.66
C ARG A 173 -5.44 -2.09 20.19
N VAL A 174 -4.50 -1.18 19.90
CA VAL A 174 -3.90 -1.01 18.57
C VAL A 174 -2.40 -0.75 18.67
N LEU A 175 -1.63 -1.19 17.67
CA LEU A 175 -0.24 -0.77 17.53
C LEU A 175 -0.19 0.60 16.82
N ARG A 176 0.60 1.55 17.33
CA ARG A 176 0.75 2.91 16.79
C ARG A 176 2.20 3.33 16.61
#